data_AF-A0AA42VM73-F1
#
_entry.id   AF-A0AA42VM73-F1
#
_cell.length_a   1.000
_cell.length_b   1.000
_cell.length_c   1.000
_cell.angle_alpha   90.00
_cell.angle_beta   90.00
_cell.angle_gamma   90.00
#
_symmetry.space_group_name_H-M   'P 1'
#
loop_
_entity.id
_entity.type
_entity.pdbx_description
1 polymer ?
#
loop_
_entity_poly.entity_id
_entity_poly.type
_entity_poly.pdbx_seq_one_letter_code
_entity_poly.pdbx_strand_id
1 'polypeptide(L)'
;MSANLPLRDVQLPPAPSWWPPAPGYLMIAGAVLLVLLVVAFFGWQRRRRRQRWLQLFDQELASTADAAAELAAIAGLLRRAARQARPGSESLRDDAWWRRVDPQGTLPDARRSLLAEGAYRPRVDASEVAAVRSWARERYLAMLLERRR
;
A
#
# COMPACT_ATOMS: atom_id res chain seq x y z
N MET A 1 32.30 -35.19 -79.95
CA MET A 1 30.95 -35.39 -79.40
C MET A 1 31.04 -35.14 -77.90
N SER A 2 30.80 -33.91 -77.47
CA SER A 2 30.95 -33.52 -76.07
C SER A 2 29.67 -33.89 -75.33
N ALA A 3 29.75 -34.86 -74.42
CA ALA A 3 28.62 -35.28 -73.60
C ALA A 3 28.18 -34.11 -72.69
N ASN A 4 26.97 -33.62 -72.89
CA ASN A 4 26.37 -32.55 -72.10
C ASN A 4 25.99 -33.12 -70.73
N LEU A 5 26.72 -32.75 -69.67
CA LEU A 5 26.37 -33.16 -68.30
C LEU A 5 25.11 -32.38 -67.89
N PRO A 6 24.01 -33.05 -67.51
CA PRO A 6 22.80 -32.36 -67.11
C PRO A 6 23.10 -31.57 -65.83
N LEU A 7 23.05 -30.24 -65.91
CA LEU A 7 23.12 -29.35 -64.77
C LEU A 7 21.97 -29.72 -63.81
N ARG A 8 22.32 -30.33 -62.67
CA ARG A 8 21.37 -30.47 -61.55
C ARG A 8 21.27 -29.12 -60.86
N ASP A 9 20.07 -28.56 -60.86
CA ASP A 9 19.72 -27.39 -60.05
C ASP A 9 20.11 -27.62 -58.60
N VAL A 10 20.83 -26.66 -58.03
CA VAL A 10 21.23 -26.66 -56.62
C VAL A 10 19.96 -26.47 -55.78
N GLN A 11 19.45 -27.55 -55.19
CA GLN A 11 18.46 -27.44 -54.13
C GLN A 11 19.13 -26.75 -52.92
N LEU A 12 18.74 -25.51 -52.62
CA LEU A 12 19.10 -24.89 -51.36
C LEU A 12 18.41 -25.67 -50.22
N PRO A 13 19.11 -25.96 -49.11
CA PRO A 13 18.46 -26.57 -47.96
C PRO A 13 17.37 -25.64 -47.44
N PRO A 14 16.24 -26.18 -46.95
CA PRO A 14 15.21 -25.38 -46.31
C PRO A 14 15.83 -24.57 -45.17
N ALA A 15 15.37 -23.32 -45.00
CA ALA A 15 15.89 -22.43 -43.97
C ALA A 15 15.92 -23.15 -42.61
N PRO A 16 17.00 -23.02 -41.82
CA PRO A 16 17.09 -23.70 -40.54
C PRO A 16 15.90 -23.32 -39.68
N SER A 17 15.15 -24.33 -39.24
CA SER A 17 14.13 -24.16 -38.22
C SER A 17 14.80 -23.52 -37.00
N TRP A 18 14.22 -22.43 -36.50
CA TRP A 18 14.68 -21.65 -35.34
C TRP A 18 14.53 -22.43 -34.01
N TRP A 19 14.59 -23.76 -34.07
CA TRP A 19 14.20 -24.69 -33.04
C TRP A 19 15.35 -25.66 -32.74
N PRO A 20 15.67 -25.92 -31.47
CA PRO A 20 15.09 -25.35 -30.26
C PRO A 20 15.73 -23.98 -29.96
N PRO A 21 15.02 -23.06 -29.29
CA PRO A 21 15.69 -21.92 -28.68
C PRO A 21 16.80 -22.48 -27.80
N ALA A 22 18.04 -22.03 -28.03
CA ALA A 22 19.19 -22.50 -27.26
C ALA A 22 18.82 -22.46 -25.76
N PRO A 23 19.09 -23.52 -24.98
CA PRO A 23 18.60 -23.68 -23.60
C PRO A 23 18.90 -22.49 -22.68
N GLY A 24 19.88 -21.65 -23.03
CA GLY A 24 20.16 -20.37 -22.36
C GLY A 24 18.99 -19.38 -22.33
N TYR A 25 18.11 -19.33 -23.34
CA TYR A 25 16.94 -18.45 -23.31
C TYR A 25 15.91 -18.89 -22.28
N LEU A 26 15.77 -20.20 -22.05
CA LEU A 26 14.91 -20.73 -20.98
C LEU A 26 15.46 -20.34 -19.61
N MET A 27 16.78 -20.32 -19.44
CA MET A 27 17.41 -19.83 -18.20
C MET A 27 17.17 -18.34 -17.99
N ILE A 28 17.29 -17.51 -19.05
CA ILE A 28 17.00 -16.08 -18.98
C ILE A 28 15.51 -15.84 -18.68
N ALA A 29 14.60 -16.51 -19.38
CA ALA A 29 13.16 -16.41 -19.15
C ALA A 29 12.80 -16.84 -17.73
N GLY A 30 13.39 -17.94 -17.23
CA GLY A 30 13.23 -18.40 -15.86
C GLY A 30 13.75 -17.40 -14.83
N ALA A 31 14.92 -16.81 -15.07
CA ALA A 31 15.48 -15.78 -14.20
C ALA A 31 14.62 -14.52 -14.15
N VAL A 32 14.14 -14.05 -15.31
CA VAL A 32 13.22 -12.90 -15.40
C VAL A 32 11.91 -13.20 -14.68
N LEU A 33 11.33 -14.38 -14.89
CA LEU A 33 10.12 -14.81 -14.19
C LEU A 33 10.33 -14.85 -12.67
N LEU A 34 11.46 -15.38 -12.21
CA LEU A 34 11.81 -15.41 -10.79
C LEU A 34 11.88 -14.00 -10.21
N VAL A 35 12.55 -13.07 -10.88
CA VAL A 35 12.63 -11.66 -10.45
C VAL A 35 11.24 -11.03 -10.37
N LEU A 36 10.38 -11.25 -11.38
CA LEU A 36 9.01 -10.76 -11.36
C LEU A 36 8.20 -11.34 -10.19
N LEU A 37 8.32 -12.63 -9.93
CA LEU A 37 7.67 -13.29 -8.80
C LEU A 37 8.15 -12.74 -7.46
N VAL A 38 9.46 -12.52 -7.30
CA VAL A 38 10.02 -11.92 -6.08
C VAL A 38 9.49 -10.51 -5.87
N VAL A 39 9.54 -9.66 -6.90
CA VAL A 39 9.02 -8.27 -6.82
C VAL A 39 7.52 -8.26 -6.51
N ALA A 40 6.74 -9.12 -7.18
CA ALA A 40 5.31 -9.25 -6.94
C ALA A 40 5.03 -9.74 -5.51
N PHE A 41 5.78 -10.72 -5.02
CA PHE A 41 5.64 -11.27 -3.67
C PHE A 41 5.94 -10.22 -2.60
N PHE A 42 7.06 -9.50 -2.71
CA PHE A 42 7.41 -8.42 -1.78
C PHE A 42 6.39 -7.27 -1.83
N GLY A 43 5.94 -6.89 -3.02
CA GLY A 43 4.88 -5.89 -3.21
C GLY A 43 3.57 -6.33 -2.55
N TRP A 44 3.17 -7.57 -2.77
CA TRP A 44 1.96 -8.16 -2.20
C TRP A 44 2.05 -8.31 -0.68
N GLN A 45 3.17 -8.76 -0.15
CA GLN A 45 3.38 -8.85 1.30
C GLN A 45 3.31 -7.47 1.96
N ARG A 46 3.87 -6.43 1.32
CA ARG A 46 3.76 -5.05 1.80
C ARG A 46 2.30 -4.55 1.76
N ARG A 47 1.56 -4.87 0.71
CA ARG A 47 0.12 -4.56 0.58
C ARG A 47 -0.73 -5.30 1.61
N ARG A 48 -0.55 -6.62 1.76
CA ARG A 48 -1.26 -7.45 2.74
C ARG A 48 -1.02 -6.97 4.17
N ARG A 49 0.21 -6.58 4.52
CA ARG A 49 0.49 -6.03 5.85
C ARG A 49 -0.26 -4.70 6.09
N ARG A 50 -0.28 -3.80 5.10
CA ARG A 50 -1.06 -2.56 5.16
C ARG A 50 -2.56 -2.87 5.31
N GLN A 51 -3.08 -3.82 4.53
CA GLN A 51 -4.48 -4.23 4.59
C GLN A 51 -4.84 -4.82 5.95
N ARG A 52 -3.98 -5.63 6.57
CA ARG A 52 -4.23 -6.16 7.93
C ARG A 52 -4.36 -5.03 8.96
N TRP A 53 -3.51 -4.02 8.90
CA TRP A 53 -3.57 -2.88 9.82
C TRP A 53 -4.84 -2.04 9.61
N LEU A 54 -5.24 -1.86 8.35
CA LEU A 54 -6.51 -1.20 8.03
C LEU A 54 -7.71 -2.04 8.46
N GLN A 55 -7.67 -3.35 8.28
CA GLN A 55 -8.75 -4.24 8.72
C GLN A 55 -8.94 -4.19 10.24
N LEU A 56 -7.84 -4.16 11.01
CA LEU A 56 -7.94 -4.00 12.46
C LEU A 56 -8.54 -2.64 12.84
N PHE A 57 -8.16 -1.57 12.12
CA PHE A 57 -8.76 -0.25 12.30
C PHE A 57 -10.27 -0.30 12.00
N ASP A 58 -10.66 -0.83 10.85
CA ASP A 58 -12.07 -0.91 10.45
C ASP A 58 -12.90 -1.79 11.38
N GLN A 59 -12.32 -2.88 11.90
CA GLN A 59 -12.99 -3.76 12.88
C GLN A 59 -13.25 -3.05 14.20
N GLU A 60 -12.29 -2.26 14.69
CA GLU A 60 -12.47 -1.45 15.89
C GLU A 60 -13.53 -0.34 15.69
N LEU A 61 -13.63 0.21 14.47
CA LEU A 61 -14.68 1.17 14.14
C LEU A 61 -16.05 0.49 13.98
N ALA A 62 -16.10 -0.72 13.39
CA ALA A 62 -17.35 -1.46 13.17
C ALA A 62 -18.01 -1.94 14.48
N SER A 63 -17.25 -2.07 15.57
CA SER A 63 -17.82 -2.37 16.89
C SER A 63 -18.48 -1.15 17.55
N THR A 64 -18.36 0.02 16.93
CA THR A 64 -18.88 1.27 17.46
C THR A 64 -20.26 1.58 16.89
N ALA A 65 -21.24 1.79 17.78
CA ALA A 65 -22.64 1.96 17.39
C ALA A 65 -23.03 3.40 17.00
N ASP A 66 -22.21 4.40 17.34
CA ASP A 66 -22.53 5.82 17.18
C ASP A 66 -21.39 6.62 16.54
N ALA A 67 -21.74 7.66 15.79
CA ALA A 67 -20.80 8.52 15.05
C ALA A 67 -19.81 9.23 15.99
N ALA A 68 -20.28 9.68 17.17
CA ALA A 68 -19.43 10.31 18.17
C ALA A 68 -18.44 9.31 18.79
N ALA A 69 -18.92 8.10 19.10
CA ALA A 69 -18.08 7.04 19.62
C ALA A 69 -17.04 6.59 18.58
N GLU A 70 -17.39 6.62 17.29
CA GLU A 70 -16.46 6.28 16.21
C GLU A 70 -15.33 7.30 16.14
N LEU A 71 -15.63 8.60 16.21
CA LEU A 71 -14.62 9.65 16.29
C LEU A 71 -13.71 9.47 17.51
N ALA A 72 -14.26 9.12 18.66
CA ALA A 72 -13.49 8.82 19.86
C ALA A 72 -12.54 7.62 19.65
N ALA A 73 -13.02 6.56 19.01
CA ALA A 73 -12.21 5.39 18.66
C ALA A 73 -11.07 5.78 17.69
N ILE A 74 -11.36 6.57 16.66
CA ILE A 74 -10.36 7.07 15.71
C ILE A 74 -9.29 7.89 16.44
N ALA A 75 -9.68 8.84 17.29
CA ALA A 75 -8.75 9.67 18.07
C ALA A 75 -7.87 8.81 18.99
N GLY A 76 -8.46 7.81 19.65
CA GLY A 76 -7.74 6.85 20.49
C GLY A 76 -6.73 5.99 19.71
N LEU A 77 -7.09 5.52 18.51
CA LEU A 77 -6.21 4.73 17.64
C LEU A 77 -5.04 5.56 17.12
N LEU A 78 -5.29 6.81 16.70
CA LEU A 78 -4.23 7.75 16.29
C LEU A 78 -3.28 8.03 17.45
N ARG A 79 -3.80 8.22 18.67
CA ARG A 79 -2.96 8.44 19.85
C ARG A 79 -2.10 7.22 20.19
N ARG A 80 -2.66 6.01 20.08
CA ARG A 80 -1.91 4.74 20.23
C ARG A 80 -0.83 4.60 19.15
N ALA A 81 -1.12 4.92 17.90
CA ALA A 81 -0.15 4.88 16.80
C ALA A 81 0.98 5.89 16.98
N ALA A 82 0.66 7.11 17.40
CA ALA A 82 1.65 8.14 17.69
C ALA A 82 2.61 7.69 18.81
N ARG A 83 2.07 7.10 19.90
CA ARG A 83 2.88 6.52 20.98
C ARG A 83 3.78 5.37 20.50
N GLN A 84 3.26 4.48 19.66
CA GLN A 84 4.06 3.38 19.11
C GLN A 84 5.13 3.83 18.12
N ALA A 85 4.91 4.94 17.41
CA ALA A 85 5.87 5.48 16.46
C ALA A 85 7.05 6.18 17.15
N ARG A 86 6.83 6.83 18.31
CA ARG A 86 7.90 7.34 19.17
C ARG A 86 7.54 7.27 20.66
N PRO A 87 8.30 6.54 21.50
CA PRO A 87 8.20 6.68 22.95
C PRO A 87 8.59 8.11 23.38
N GLY A 88 7.84 8.72 24.30
CA GLY A 88 8.01 10.12 24.71
C GLY A 88 6.94 11.09 24.18
N SER A 89 6.06 10.62 23.29
CA SER A 89 4.93 11.41 22.75
C SER A 89 3.81 11.67 23.78
N GLU A 90 3.95 11.18 25.01
CA GLU A 90 2.92 11.20 26.05
C GLU A 90 2.74 12.58 26.70
N SER A 91 3.77 13.43 26.60
CA SER A 91 3.75 14.81 27.08
C SER A 91 3.23 15.83 26.05
N LEU A 92 3.00 15.42 24.80
CA LEU A 92 2.53 16.32 23.74
C LEU A 92 1.04 16.61 23.93
N ARG A 93 0.71 17.88 24.24
CA ARG A 93 -0.66 18.39 24.31
C ARG A 93 -0.95 19.33 23.13
N ASP A 94 -2.22 19.41 22.75
CA ASP A 94 -2.79 20.38 21.83
C ASP A 94 -1.96 20.57 20.54
N ASP A 95 -1.34 21.73 20.35
CA ASP A 95 -0.59 22.07 19.13
C ASP A 95 0.64 21.19 18.89
N ALA A 96 1.28 20.71 19.96
CA ALA A 96 2.43 19.82 19.84
C ALA A 96 2.00 18.42 19.40
N TRP A 97 0.77 18.02 19.78
CA TRP A 97 0.17 16.78 19.31
C TRP A 97 -0.24 16.89 17.84
N TRP A 98 -0.91 17.97 17.45
CA TRP A 98 -1.29 18.20 16.05
C TRP A 98 -0.08 18.35 15.12
N ARG A 99 1.01 19.00 15.55
CA ARG A 99 2.28 18.99 14.79
C ARG A 99 2.83 17.58 14.56
N ARG A 100 2.57 16.64 15.46
CA ARG A 100 3.00 15.24 15.28
C ARG A 100 2.02 14.46 14.41
N VAL A 101 0.73 14.68 14.59
CA VAL A 101 -0.33 13.94 13.91
C VAL A 101 -0.59 14.46 12.51
N ASP A 102 -0.38 15.73 12.24
CA ASP A 102 -0.54 16.35 10.93
C ASP A 102 0.55 17.41 10.69
N PRO A 103 1.82 16.99 10.51
CA PRO A 103 2.94 17.91 10.34
C PRO A 103 2.82 18.79 9.08
N GLN A 104 2.09 18.31 8.07
CA GLN A 104 1.90 19.00 6.79
C GLN A 104 0.65 19.88 6.75
N GLY A 105 -0.17 19.84 7.81
CA GLY A 105 -1.37 20.65 7.86
C GLY A 105 -2.47 20.22 6.89
N THR A 106 -2.53 18.95 6.53
CA THR A 106 -3.44 18.41 5.51
C THR A 106 -4.90 18.36 5.96
N LEU A 107 -5.16 18.30 7.27
CA LEU A 107 -6.51 18.25 7.80
C LEU A 107 -7.02 19.69 8.06
N PRO A 108 -8.17 20.10 7.46
CA PRO A 108 -8.77 21.40 7.73
C PRO A 108 -9.10 21.58 9.23
N ASP A 109 -8.98 22.80 9.74
CA ASP A 109 -9.17 23.09 11.17
C ASP A 109 -10.56 22.68 11.67
N ALA A 110 -11.62 22.87 10.87
CA ALA A 110 -12.96 22.41 11.20
C ALA A 110 -13.01 20.89 11.51
N ARG A 111 -12.25 20.07 10.75
CA ARG A 111 -12.17 18.62 10.96
C ARG A 111 -11.23 18.24 12.10
N ARG A 112 -10.22 19.06 12.40
CA ARG A 112 -9.38 18.91 13.59
C ARG A 112 -10.20 19.10 14.86
N SER A 113 -10.96 20.20 14.92
CA SER A 113 -11.89 20.47 16.02
C SER A 113 -12.94 19.36 16.10
N LEU A 114 -13.47 18.89 14.96
CA LEU A 114 -14.37 17.75 14.94
C LEU A 114 -13.75 16.46 15.52
N LEU A 115 -12.48 16.17 15.25
CA LEU A 115 -11.81 15.00 15.83
C LEU A 115 -11.53 15.19 17.33
N ALA A 116 -11.18 16.39 17.76
CA ALA A 116 -10.85 16.70 19.16
C ALA A 116 -12.11 16.75 20.05
N GLU A 117 -13.18 17.37 19.56
CA GLU A 117 -14.41 17.64 20.30
C GLU A 117 -15.56 16.70 19.93
N GLY A 118 -15.45 15.99 18.81
CA GLY A 118 -16.53 15.14 18.30
C GLY A 118 -16.87 13.94 19.18
N ALA A 119 -15.95 13.52 20.06
CA ALA A 119 -16.24 12.55 21.12
C ALA A 119 -17.27 13.09 22.15
N TYR A 120 -17.37 14.41 22.29
CA TYR A 120 -18.29 15.09 23.20
C TYR A 120 -19.49 15.74 22.49
N ARG A 121 -19.59 15.59 21.17
CA ARG A 121 -20.66 16.21 20.38
C ARG A 121 -21.81 15.21 20.17
N PRO A 122 -23.03 15.50 20.64
CA PRO A 122 -24.15 14.55 20.60
C PRO A 122 -24.78 14.37 19.21
N ARG A 123 -24.48 15.25 18.24
CA ARG A 123 -24.86 15.08 16.83
C ARG A 123 -23.67 15.43 15.95
N VAL A 124 -23.22 14.46 15.18
CA VAL A 124 -22.19 14.63 14.15
C VAL A 124 -22.73 14.04 12.85
N ASP A 125 -22.53 14.78 11.75
CA ASP A 125 -22.94 14.31 10.44
C ASP A 125 -22.07 13.11 10.01
N ALA A 126 -22.71 12.02 9.60
CA ALA A 126 -22.02 10.81 9.17
C ALA A 126 -21.07 11.04 7.97
N SER A 127 -21.38 12.03 7.12
CA SER A 127 -20.52 12.38 5.99
C SER A 127 -19.20 13.02 6.43
N GLU A 128 -19.23 13.84 7.48
CA GLU A 128 -18.02 14.43 8.06
C GLU A 128 -17.17 13.37 8.77
N VAL A 129 -17.81 12.45 9.49
CA VAL A 129 -17.11 11.31 10.10
C VAL A 129 -16.43 10.44 9.06
N ALA A 130 -17.08 10.16 7.93
CA ALA A 130 -16.48 9.38 6.84
C ALA A 130 -15.24 10.07 6.23
N ALA A 131 -15.26 11.39 6.08
CA ALA A 131 -14.12 12.17 5.60
C ALA A 131 -12.95 12.18 6.59
N VAL A 132 -13.24 12.24 7.89
CA VAL A 132 -12.22 12.14 8.95
C VAL A 132 -11.65 10.72 9.02
N ARG A 133 -12.50 9.70 8.88
CA ARG A 133 -12.12 8.29 8.85
C ARG A 133 -11.13 7.99 7.72
N SER A 134 -11.40 8.46 6.49
CA SER A 134 -10.53 8.19 5.34
C SER A 134 -9.14 8.80 5.52
N TRP A 135 -9.07 10.05 5.95
CA TRP A 135 -7.82 10.72 6.29
C TRP A 135 -7.08 10.02 7.44
N ALA A 136 -7.79 9.65 8.51
CA ALA A 136 -7.20 8.99 9.67
C ALA A 136 -6.59 7.63 9.32
N ARG A 137 -7.21 6.86 8.41
CA ARG A 137 -6.67 5.58 7.91
C ARG A 137 -5.31 5.76 7.24
N GLU A 138 -5.19 6.76 6.37
CA GLU A 138 -3.92 7.06 5.70
C GLU A 138 -2.86 7.49 6.70
N ARG A 139 -3.22 8.36 7.63
CA ARG A 139 -2.26 8.86 8.62
C ARG A 139 -1.82 7.78 9.62
N TYR A 140 -2.74 6.93 10.07
CA TYR A 140 -2.45 5.76 10.90
C TYR A 140 -1.44 4.82 10.22
N LEU A 141 -1.65 4.51 8.93
CA LEU A 141 -0.70 3.73 8.15
C LEU A 141 0.67 4.40 8.02
N ALA A 142 0.71 5.72 7.78
CA ALA A 142 1.96 6.47 7.68
C ALA A 142 2.78 6.38 8.98
N MET A 143 2.14 6.57 10.14
CA MET A 143 2.80 6.46 11.45
C MET A 143 3.33 5.06 11.74
N LEU A 144 2.57 4.01 11.40
CA LEU A 144 3.03 2.65 11.61
C LEU A 144 4.15 2.24 10.63
N LEU A 145 4.23 2.89 9.46
CA LEU A 145 5.35 2.73 8.54
C LEU A 145 6.59 3.50 9.00
N GLU A 146 6.43 4.69 9.62
CA GLU A 146 7.51 5.46 10.25
C GLU A 146 8.23 4.64 11.33
N ARG A 147 7.51 3.83 12.13
CA ARG A 147 8.08 2.92 13.14
C ARG A 147 9.15 1.97 12.58
N ARG A 148 9.09 1.66 11.28
CA ARG A 148 9.94 0.64 10.65
C ARG A 148 11.17 1.19 9.92
N ARG A 149 11.40 2.50 9.95
CA ARG A 149 12.65 3.14 9.53
C ARG A 149 13.49 3.46 10.75
#